data_AF-A0A832QAP1-F1
#
_entry.id   AF-A0A832QAP1-F1
#
_cell.length_a   1.000
_cell.length_b   1.000
_cell.length_c   1.000
_cell.angle_alpha   90.00
_cell.angle_beta   90.00
_cell.angle_gamma   90.00
#
_symmetry.space_group_name_H-M   'P 1'
#
loop_
_entity.id
_entity.type
_entity.pdbx_description
1 polymer ?
#
loop_
_entity_poly.entity_id
_entity_poly.type
_entity_poly.pdbx_seq_one_letter_code
_entity_poly.pdbx_strand_id
1 'polypeptide(L)'
;MPLLLLLLLCCLSPALRAAESGDFAAWLEELKSEARSSGISEQTLNLAFAEVETPIERVVELDRSQPEFVQTFTGYMQNRMSQA
;
A
#
# COMPACT_ATOMS: atom_id res chain seq x y z
N MET A 1 -30.05 -29.58 15.59
CA MET A 1 -28.68 -29.22 16.03
C MET A 1 -27.58 -29.30 14.96
N PRO A 2 -27.69 -29.99 13.81
CA PRO A 2 -26.68 -29.87 12.75
C PRO A 2 -26.94 -28.68 11.81
N LEU A 3 -28.20 -28.29 11.61
CA LEU A 3 -28.58 -27.18 10.72
C LEU A 3 -28.14 -25.80 11.25
N LEU A 4 -28.18 -25.61 12.57
CA LEU A 4 -27.75 -24.38 13.23
C LEU A 4 -26.22 -24.22 13.21
N LEU A 5 -25.49 -25.36 13.23
CA LEU A 5 -24.03 -25.41 13.11
C LEU A 5 -23.57 -25.09 11.68
N LEU A 6 -24.33 -25.55 10.67
CA LEU A 6 -24.08 -25.25 9.26
C LEU A 6 -24.32 -23.77 8.92
N LEU A 7 -25.34 -23.16 9.52
CA LEU A 7 -25.69 -21.76 9.32
C LEU A 7 -24.68 -20.81 9.98
N LEU A 8 -24.11 -21.20 11.13
CA LEU A 8 -23.03 -20.46 11.79
C LEU A 8 -21.72 -20.51 10.98
N LEU A 9 -21.45 -21.62 10.29
CA LEU A 9 -20.26 -21.81 9.46
C LEU A 9 -20.31 -20.97 8.16
N CYS A 10 -21.50 -20.76 7.58
CA CYS A 10 -21.69 -19.93 6.39
C CYS A 10 -21.49 -18.43 6.63
N CYS A 11 -21.73 -17.95 7.86
CA CYS A 11 -21.62 -16.53 8.20
C CYS A 11 -20.18 -16.07 8.50
N LEU A 12 -19.21 -16.99 8.61
CA LEU A 12 -17.79 -16.63 8.79
C LEU A 12 -17.03 -16.46 7.46
N SER A 13 -17.64 -16.75 6.30
CA SER A 13 -16.87 -16.95 5.07
C SER A 13 -16.38 -15.71 4.31
N PRO A 14 -16.96 -14.48 4.36
CA PRO A 14 -16.33 -13.36 3.65
C PRO A 14 -15.33 -12.58 4.51
N ALA A 15 -15.33 -12.76 5.84
CA ALA A 15 -14.41 -12.05 6.74
C ALA A 15 -12.96 -12.57 6.65
N LEU A 16 -12.75 -13.74 6.04
CA LEU A 16 -11.42 -14.32 5.82
C LEU A 16 -10.82 -13.96 4.45
N ARG A 17 -11.39 -13.01 3.69
CA ARG A 17 -10.59 -12.29 2.66
C ARG A 17 -9.67 -11.27 3.34
N ALA A 18 -8.92 -11.76 4.33
CA ALA A 18 -7.77 -11.06 4.86
C ALA A 18 -6.73 -11.03 3.73
N ALA A 19 -6.56 -9.85 3.13
CA ALA A 19 -5.44 -9.47 2.28
C ALA A 19 -4.96 -10.59 1.32
N GLU A 20 -5.79 -10.97 0.34
CA GLU A 20 -5.18 -11.29 -0.94
C GLU A 20 -4.43 -10.01 -1.34
N SER A 21 -3.12 -10.10 -1.50
CA SER A 21 -2.37 -9.10 -2.24
C SER A 21 -3.07 -8.96 -3.58
N GLY A 22 -3.95 -7.97 -3.71
CA GLY A 22 -4.67 -7.70 -4.93
C GLY A 22 -3.64 -7.62 -6.06
N ASP A 23 -4.00 -8.13 -7.22
CA ASP A 23 -3.13 -8.09 -8.38
C ASP A 23 -2.64 -6.64 -8.59
N PHE A 24 -1.32 -6.43 -8.43
CA PHE A 24 -0.72 -5.10 -8.52
C PHE A 24 -1.00 -4.47 -9.88
N ALA A 25 -1.05 -5.30 -10.94
CA ALA A 25 -1.40 -4.84 -12.27
C ALA A 25 -2.84 -4.32 -12.33
N ALA A 26 -3.79 -5.03 -11.71
CA ALA A 26 -5.18 -4.59 -11.65
C ALA A 26 -5.34 -3.27 -10.88
N TRP A 27 -4.67 -3.13 -9.74
CA TRP A 27 -4.64 -1.87 -8.99
C TRP A 27 -4.01 -0.72 -9.80
N LEU A 28 -2.90 -0.99 -10.50
CA LEU A 28 -2.22 0.02 -11.31
C LEU A 28 -3.10 0.52 -12.46
N GLU A 29 -3.87 -0.35 -13.09
CA GLU A 29 -4.81 0.04 -14.14
C GLU A 29 -6.00 0.86 -13.61
N GLU A 30 -6.51 0.53 -12.41
CA GLU A 30 -7.51 1.34 -11.73
C GLU A 30 -6.98 2.74 -11.39
N LEU A 31 -5.76 2.82 -10.84
CA LEU A 31 -5.08 4.09 -10.56
C LEU A 31 -4.89 4.94 -11.83
N LYS A 32 -4.45 4.33 -12.94
CA LYS A 32 -4.34 5.03 -14.23
C LYS A 32 -5.71 5.51 -14.71
N SER A 33 -6.78 4.74 -14.49
CA SER A 33 -8.15 5.15 -14.83
C SER A 33 -8.60 6.37 -14.03
N GLU A 34 -8.37 6.36 -12.72
CA GLU A 34 -8.67 7.50 -11.85
C GLU A 34 -7.88 8.75 -12.27
N ALA A 35 -6.59 8.59 -12.54
CA ALA A 35 -5.73 9.69 -12.97
C ALA A 35 -6.18 10.32 -14.30
N ARG A 36 -6.59 9.49 -15.27
CA ARG A 36 -7.18 9.97 -16.54
C ARG A 36 -8.47 10.74 -16.29
N SER A 37 -9.34 10.23 -15.42
CA SER A 37 -10.59 10.93 -15.06
C SER A 37 -10.35 12.28 -14.37
N SER A 38 -9.19 12.42 -13.71
CA SER A 38 -8.74 13.66 -13.06
C SER A 38 -8.01 14.63 -14.00
N GLY A 39 -7.91 14.30 -15.29
CA GLY A 39 -7.32 15.17 -16.31
C GLY A 39 -5.81 15.00 -16.53
N ILE A 40 -5.19 13.95 -15.99
CA ILE A 40 -3.78 13.65 -16.27
C ILE A 40 -3.66 13.11 -17.70
N SER A 41 -2.70 13.65 -18.46
CA SER A 41 -2.49 13.24 -19.86
C SER A 41 -1.95 11.81 -19.98
N GLU A 42 -2.36 11.10 -21.03
CA GLU A 42 -1.83 9.77 -21.37
C GLU A 42 -0.31 9.76 -21.48
N GLN A 43 0.28 10.82 -22.06
CA GLN A 43 1.74 10.95 -22.18
C GLN A 43 2.42 10.95 -20.81
N THR A 44 1.87 11.68 -19.83
CA THR A 44 2.38 11.71 -18.47
C THR A 44 2.28 10.34 -17.81
N LEU A 45 1.13 9.66 -17.95
CA LEU A 45 0.92 8.34 -17.35
C LEU A 45 1.86 7.28 -17.95
N ASN A 46 2.01 7.28 -19.27
CA ASN A 46 2.89 6.34 -19.95
C ASN A 46 4.36 6.54 -19.54
N LEU A 47 4.82 7.79 -19.40
CA LEU A 47 6.18 8.07 -18.94
C LEU A 47 6.39 7.73 -17.46
N ALA A 48 5.43 8.07 -16.60
CA ALA A 48 5.53 7.85 -15.16
C ALA A 48 5.53 6.36 -14.77
N PHE A 49 4.79 5.54 -15.51
CA PHE A 49 4.62 4.11 -15.23
C PHE A 49 5.37 3.18 -16.19
N ALA A 50 6.24 3.71 -17.06
CA ALA A 50 6.95 2.92 -18.07
C ALA A 50 7.77 1.75 -17.52
N GLU A 51 8.34 1.92 -16.34
CA GLU A 51 9.24 0.94 -15.68
C GLU A 51 8.62 0.34 -14.40
N VAL A 52 7.31 0.55 -14.19
CA VAL A 52 6.61 0.09 -12.98
C VAL A 52 5.89 -1.23 -13.28
N GLU A 53 6.51 -2.35 -12.91
CA GLU A 53 5.95 -3.70 -13.10
C GLU A 53 5.45 -4.33 -11.80
N THR A 54 6.15 -4.10 -10.69
CA THR A 54 5.88 -4.73 -9.39
C THR A 54 5.99 -3.72 -8.24
N PRO A 55 5.39 -4.01 -7.07
CA PRO A 55 5.65 -3.22 -5.87
C PRO A 55 7.13 -3.21 -5.52
N ILE A 56 7.62 -2.08 -5.01
CA ILE A 56 8.97 -1.99 -4.46
C ILE A 56 8.94 -2.59 -3.04
N GLU A 57 9.46 -3.81 -2.89
CA GLU A 57 9.43 -4.55 -1.61
C GLU A 57 9.98 -3.72 -0.45
N ARG A 58 11.08 -2.99 -0.67
CA ARG A 58 11.68 -2.14 0.36
C ARG A 58 10.76 -1.03 0.85
N VAL A 59 9.90 -0.48 -0.01
CA VAL A 59 8.91 0.54 0.38
C VAL A 59 7.83 -0.11 1.24
N VAL A 60 7.34 -1.29 0.85
CA VAL A 60 6.33 -2.04 1.61
C VAL A 60 6.87 -2.46 2.98
N GLU A 61 8.12 -2.90 3.05
CA GLU A 61 8.79 -3.19 4.32
C GLU A 61 8.87 -1.96 5.20
N LEU A 62 9.33 -0.83 4.66
CA LEU A 62 9.46 0.41 5.42
C LEU A 62 8.11 0.90 5.95
N ASP A 63 7.07 0.86 5.12
CA ASP A 63 5.69 1.17 5.50
C ASP A 63 5.18 0.25 6.62
N ARG A 64 5.38 -1.06 6.52
CA ARG A 64 5.01 -2.01 7.57
C ARG A 64 5.83 -1.86 8.85
N SER A 65 7.09 -1.48 8.71
CA SER A 65 8.02 -1.38 9.83
C SER A 65 7.93 -0.07 10.59
N GLN A 66 7.10 0.90 10.14
CA GLN A 66 6.90 2.27 10.68
C GLN A 66 7.70 2.50 11.96
N PRO A 67 9.00 2.81 11.82
CA PRO A 67 9.88 2.83 12.97
C PRO A 67 9.64 4.11 13.76
N GLU A 68 8.64 4.10 14.64
CA GLU A 68 8.44 5.16 15.61
C GLU A 68 9.52 5.04 16.69
N PHE A 69 10.65 5.70 16.46
CA PHE A 69 11.69 5.86 17.48
C PHE A 69 11.51 7.19 18.20
N VAL A 70 11.49 7.16 19.54
CA VAL A 70 11.61 8.38 20.35
C VAL A 70 13.07 8.84 20.31
N GLN A 71 13.34 9.95 19.62
CA GLN A 71 14.65 10.58 19.60
C GLN A 71 14.73 11.71 20.64
N THR A 72 15.87 11.87 21.30
CA THR A 72 16.11 13.05 22.16
C THR A 72 16.25 14.30 21.29
N PHE A 73 15.84 15.46 21.82
CA PHE A 73 15.97 16.74 21.13
C PHE A 73 17.40 17.00 20.64
N THR A 74 18.41 16.74 21.48
CA THR A 74 19.83 16.90 21.12
C THR A 74 20.25 15.95 20.00
N GLY A 75 19.82 14.69 20.04
CA GLY A 75 20.13 13.71 18.99
C GLY A 75 19.49 14.08 17.65
N TYR A 76 18.30 14.65 17.66
CA TYR A 76 17.65 15.17 16.45
C TYR A 76 18.45 16.33 15.84
N MET A 77 18.84 17.30 16.67
CA MET A 77 19.57 18.49 16.22
C MET A 77 20.93 18.13 15.59
N GLN A 78 21.68 17.22 16.20
CA GLN A 78 22.97 16.76 15.67
C GLN A 78 22.86 16.10 14.30
N ASN A 79 21.81 15.31 14.06
CA ASN A 79 21.62 14.60 12.80
C ASN A 79 21.12 15.49 11.65
N ARG A 80 20.56 16.65 11.95
CA ARG A 80 19.88 17.53 10.97
C ARG A 80 20.61 18.85 10.72
N MET A 81 21.56 19.22 11.57
CA MET A 81 22.38 20.42 11.37
C MET A 81 23.80 19.99 10.97
N SER A 82 24.17 20.19 9.70
CA SER A 82 25.58 20.20 9.31
C SER A 82 26.22 21.51 9.79
N GLN A 83 27.45 21.43 10.29
CA GLN A 83 28.28 22.62 10.51
C GLN A 83 28.46 23.34 9.17
N ALA A 84 28.23 24.65 9.15
CA ALA A 84 28.44 25.50 7.98
C ALA A 84 29.93 25.60 7.61
#